data_AF-A0A7Y4XJ39-F1
#
_entry.id   AF-A0A7Y4XJ39-F1
#
_cell.length_a   1.000
_cell.length_b   1.000
_cell.length_c   1.000
_cell.angle_alpha   90.00
_cell.angle_beta   90.00
_cell.angle_gamma   90.00
#
_symmetry.space_group_name_H-M   'P 1'
#
loop_
_entity.id
_entity.type
_entity.pdbx_description
1 polymer ?
#
loop_
_entity_poly.entity_id
_entity_poly.type
_entity_poly.pdbx_seq_one_letter_code
_entity_poly.pdbx_strand_id
1 'polypeptide(L)'
;MKRSLLAAAAAFAMFATPAIADGKLSEDEAKAATAAAAAWGCEGGTWEKETEASGIFELDDAKCKDGGKYDLKFDKDYKLMNMTRD
;
A
#
# COMPACT_ATOMS: atom_id res chain seq x y z
N MET A 1 14.40 -23.64 51.84
CA MET A 1 13.96 -22.45 52.58
C MET A 1 13.48 -21.42 51.57
N LYS A 2 12.23 -20.94 51.72
CA LYS A 2 11.72 -19.54 51.54
C LYS A 2 12.34 -18.76 50.35
N ARG A 3 11.61 -18.23 49.37
CA ARG A 3 10.51 -17.25 49.41
C ARG A 3 9.95 -17.12 47.98
N SER A 4 8.66 -17.35 47.77
CA SER A 4 7.65 -16.31 47.47
C SER A 4 7.80 -15.63 46.09
N LEU A 5 6.85 -15.99 45.21
CA LEU A 5 5.98 -15.10 44.42
C LEU A 5 6.56 -13.76 43.94
N LEU A 6 6.52 -13.54 42.62
CA LEU A 6 5.96 -12.32 42.04
C LEU A 6 5.64 -12.54 40.56
N ALA A 7 4.36 -12.39 40.26
CA ALA A 7 3.80 -12.33 38.93
C ALA A 7 4.34 -11.12 38.16
N ALA A 8 4.72 -11.31 36.90
CA ALA A 8 4.77 -10.24 35.92
C ALA A 8 3.69 -10.56 34.89
N ALA A 9 2.54 -9.93 35.06
CA ALA A 9 1.45 -9.98 34.11
C ALA A 9 1.95 -9.48 32.74
N ALA A 10 1.71 -10.30 31.71
CA ALA A 10 1.91 -9.93 30.33
C ALA A 10 1.04 -8.71 29.99
N ALA A 11 1.68 -7.59 29.71
CA ALA A 11 1.06 -6.47 29.01
C ALA A 11 1.59 -6.48 27.57
N PHE A 12 1.13 -7.45 26.77
CA PHE A 12 1.10 -7.27 25.33
C PHE A 12 0.01 -6.23 25.07
N ALA A 13 0.40 -4.95 25.07
CA ALA A 13 -0.38 -3.91 24.42
C ALA A 13 -0.32 -4.22 22.92
N MET A 14 -1.19 -5.12 22.47
CA MET A 14 -1.56 -5.18 21.06
C MET A 14 -2.24 -3.86 20.78
N PHE A 15 -1.50 -2.93 20.18
CA PHE A 15 -2.11 -1.86 19.42
C PHE A 15 -2.88 -2.56 18.30
N ALA A 16 -4.16 -2.82 18.55
CA ALA A 16 -5.09 -3.18 17.50
C ALA A 16 -5.27 -1.91 16.65
N THR A 17 -4.31 -1.67 15.77
CA THR A 17 -4.57 -0.86 14.58
C THR A 17 -5.77 -1.50 13.90
N PRO A 18 -6.79 -0.72 13.50
CA PRO A 18 -7.90 -1.29 12.77
C PRO A 18 -7.33 -2.08 11.60
N ALA A 19 -7.69 -3.37 11.54
CA ALA A 19 -7.50 -4.15 10.34
C ALA A 19 -8.33 -3.46 9.26
N ILE A 20 -7.68 -2.62 8.45
CA ILE A 20 -8.26 -2.09 7.22
C ILE A 20 -8.32 -3.28 6.28
N ALA A 21 -9.35 -4.09 6.45
CA ALA A 21 -9.77 -5.04 5.45
C ALA A 21 -10.28 -4.26 4.23
N ASP A 22 -10.01 -4.81 3.05
CA ASP A 22 -10.48 -4.42 1.72
C ASP A 22 -9.63 -3.39 0.96
N GLY A 23 -8.38 -3.78 0.65
CA GLY A 23 -7.67 -3.63 -0.65
C GLY A 23 -7.44 -2.25 -1.27
N LYS A 24 -8.23 -1.25 -0.91
CA LYS A 24 -8.24 0.09 -1.50
C LYS A 24 -7.37 1.03 -0.70
N LEU A 25 -6.74 1.96 -1.41
CA LEU A 25 -6.02 3.08 -0.81
C LEU A 25 -7.01 3.95 -0.02
N SER A 26 -6.58 4.45 1.13
CA SER A 26 -7.23 5.59 1.78
C SER A 26 -7.16 6.82 0.86
N GLU A 27 -8.00 7.83 1.10
CA GLU A 27 -8.06 9.03 0.25
C GLU A 27 -6.70 9.75 0.15
N ASP A 28 -5.98 9.85 1.27
CA ASP A 28 -4.65 10.47 1.32
C ASP A 28 -3.60 9.66 0.56
N GLU A 29 -3.62 8.34 0.70
CA GLU A 29 -2.75 7.43 -0.06
C GLU A 29 -3.06 7.54 -1.56
N ALA A 30 -4.34 7.51 -1.95
CA ALA A 30 -4.76 7.59 -3.34
C ALA A 30 -4.34 8.91 -3.98
N LYS A 31 -4.43 10.03 -3.25
CA LYS A 31 -3.98 11.35 -3.73
C LYS A 31 -2.47 11.39 -3.95
N ALA A 32 -1.68 10.87 -3.02
CA ALA A 32 -0.23 10.82 -3.15
C ALA A 32 0.22 9.89 -4.30
N ALA A 33 -0.37 8.70 -4.38
CA ALA A 33 -0.08 7.72 -5.42
C ALA A 33 -0.47 8.23 -6.81
N THR A 34 -1.64 8.86 -6.95
CA THR A 34 -2.09 9.45 -8.23
C THR A 34 -1.17 10.59 -8.68
N ALA A 35 -0.67 11.41 -7.75
CA ALA A 35 0.31 12.43 -8.09
C ALA A 35 1.63 11.83 -8.60
N ALA A 36 2.06 10.70 -8.02
CA ALA A 36 3.23 9.95 -8.49
C ALA A 36 3.02 9.38 -9.91
N ALA A 37 1.87 8.76 -10.18
CA ALA A 37 1.52 8.25 -11.52
C ALA A 37 1.46 9.39 -12.57
N ALA A 38 0.87 10.54 -12.20
CA ALA A 38 0.81 11.71 -13.06
C ALA A 38 2.20 12.27 -13.43
N ALA A 39 3.20 12.15 -12.54
CA ALA A 39 4.58 12.52 -12.83
C ALA A 39 5.22 11.65 -13.94
N TRP A 40 4.72 10.44 -14.14
CA TRP A 40 5.08 9.56 -15.26
C TRP A 40 4.24 9.82 -16.52
N GLY A 41 3.26 10.73 -16.44
CA GLY A 41 2.33 11.05 -17.50
C GLY A 41 1.25 9.98 -17.68
N CYS A 42 0.86 9.30 -16.59
CA CYS A 42 -0.20 8.30 -16.57
C CYS A 42 -1.36 8.77 -15.71
N GLU A 43 -2.59 8.50 -16.16
CA GLU A 43 -3.84 8.93 -15.52
C GLU A 43 -4.93 7.85 -15.64
N GLY A 44 -6.01 8.02 -14.87
CA GLY A 44 -7.10 7.04 -14.79
C GLY A 44 -6.67 5.77 -14.06
N GLY A 45 -7.28 4.64 -14.41
CA GLY A 45 -6.97 3.33 -13.83
C GLY A 45 -7.65 3.05 -12.49
N THR A 46 -7.36 1.86 -11.94
CA THR A 46 -7.86 1.41 -10.63
C THR A 46 -6.69 1.15 -9.68
N TRP A 47 -6.74 1.75 -8.49
CA TRP A 47 -5.72 1.53 -7.46
C TRP A 47 -6.06 0.33 -6.58
N GLU A 48 -5.09 -0.57 -6.44
CA GLU A 48 -5.16 -1.76 -5.59
C GLU A 48 -3.92 -1.85 -4.68
N LYS A 49 -4.08 -2.43 -3.49
CA LYS A 49 -2.96 -2.84 -2.63
C LYS A 49 -2.70 -4.32 -2.84
N GLU A 50 -1.47 -4.64 -3.19
CA GLU A 50 -1.02 -6.03 -3.31
C GLU A 50 -1.11 -6.72 -1.94
N THR A 51 -1.92 -7.79 -1.87
CA THR A 51 -2.20 -8.49 -0.61
C THR A 51 -1.07 -9.44 -0.21
N GLU A 52 -0.34 -10.00 -1.18
CA GLU A 52 0.79 -10.90 -0.94
C GLU A 52 2.11 -10.15 -0.69
N ALA A 53 2.19 -8.87 -1.08
CA ALA A 53 3.37 -8.02 -0.92
C ALA A 53 3.00 -6.71 -0.19
N SER A 54 2.99 -6.77 1.15
CA SER A 54 2.64 -5.63 1.99
C SER A 54 3.45 -4.38 1.62
N GLY A 55 2.76 -3.32 1.21
CA GLY A 55 3.38 -2.05 0.85
C GLY A 55 3.70 -1.86 -0.63
N ILE A 56 3.22 -2.76 -1.50
CA ILE A 56 3.14 -2.51 -2.95
C ILE A 56 1.75 -2.01 -3.31
N PHE A 57 1.73 -0.97 -4.14
CA PHE A 57 0.53 -0.35 -4.68
C PHE A 57 0.54 -0.54 -6.17
N GLU A 58 -0.58 -0.96 -6.73
CA GLU A 58 -0.74 -1.16 -8.16
C GLU A 58 -1.79 -0.21 -8.71
N LEU A 59 -1.48 0.39 -9.86
CA LEU A 59 -2.41 1.15 -10.66
C LEU A 59 -2.64 0.39 -11.97
N ASP A 60 -3.77 -0.30 -12.05
CA ASP A 60 -4.15 -1.08 -13.22
C ASP A 60 -4.76 -0.20 -14.30
N ASP A 61 -4.55 -0.58 -15.57
CA ASP A 61 -5.27 -0.02 -16.71
C ASP A 61 -5.06 1.50 -16.92
N ALA A 62 -3.98 2.08 -16.39
CA ALA A 62 -3.70 3.51 -16.50
C ALA A 62 -3.35 3.90 -17.93
N LYS A 63 -3.92 5.00 -18.39
CA LYS A 63 -3.60 5.55 -19.70
C LYS A 63 -2.40 6.49 -19.58
N CYS A 64 -1.32 6.18 -20.28
CA CYS A 64 -0.13 7.02 -20.31
C CYS A 64 -0.08 7.94 -21.54
N LYS A 65 0.82 8.93 -21.52
CA LYS A 65 0.97 9.98 -22.53
C LYS A 65 1.20 9.50 -23.98
N ASP A 66 1.65 8.26 -24.15
CA ASP A 66 1.81 7.60 -25.45
C ASP A 66 0.49 7.01 -25.99
N GLY A 67 -0.59 7.13 -25.20
CA GLY A 67 -1.92 6.58 -25.49
C GLY A 67 -2.07 5.11 -25.11
N GLY A 68 -1.04 4.45 -24.59
CA GLY A 68 -1.07 3.06 -24.15
C GLY A 68 -1.72 2.90 -22.77
N LYS A 69 -2.17 1.67 -22.49
CA LYS A 69 -2.61 1.23 -21.17
C LYS A 69 -1.49 0.48 -20.48
N TYR A 70 -1.33 0.72 -19.19
CA TYR A 70 -0.22 0.19 -18.40
C TYR A 70 -0.67 -0.17 -16.99
N ASP A 71 -0.04 -1.20 -16.46
CA ASP A 71 -0.06 -1.54 -15.04
C ASP A 71 1.22 -1.01 -14.40
N LEU A 72 1.07 -0.14 -13.40
CA LEU A 72 2.17 0.50 -12.70
C LEU A 72 2.23 0.00 -11.27
N LYS A 73 3.38 -0.57 -10.87
CA LYS A 73 3.64 -0.99 -9.49
C LYS A 73 4.54 0.02 -8.78
N PHE A 74 4.12 0.45 -7.60
CA PHE A 74 4.81 1.42 -6.76
C PHE A 74 5.17 0.83 -5.40
N ASP A 75 6.29 1.30 -4.82
CA ASP A 75 6.65 0.98 -3.44
C ASP A 75 5.86 1.80 -2.42
N LYS A 76 6.12 1.57 -1.13
CA LYS A 76 5.47 2.26 0.00
C LYS A 76 5.69 3.78 0.06
N ASP A 77 6.66 4.29 -0.69
CA ASP A 77 6.98 5.71 -0.80
C ASP A 77 6.49 6.27 -2.15
N TYR A 78 5.63 5.52 -2.86
CA TYR A 78 5.06 5.80 -4.17
C TYR A 78 6.11 5.98 -5.28
N LYS A 79 7.26 5.30 -5.17
CA LYS A 79 8.24 5.26 -6.25
C LYS A 79 7.90 4.14 -7.20
N LEU A 80 7.90 4.45 -8.50
CA LEU A 80 7.65 3.47 -9.55
C LEU A 80 8.73 2.39 -9.51
N MET A 81 8.31 1.14 -9.34
CA MET A 81 9.19 -0.03 -9.40
C MET A 81 9.12 -0.72 -10.75
N ASN A 82 7.90 -0.81 -11.31
CA ASN A 82 7.66 -1.49 -12.57
C ASN A 82 6.51 -0.84 -13.34
N MET A 83 6.61 -0.83 -14.66
CA MET A 83 5.56 -0.39 -15.57
C MET A 83 5.48 -1.38 -16.72
N THR A 84 4.37 -2.13 -16.78
CA THR A 84 4.13 -3.13 -17.82
C THR A 84 3.02 -2.62 -18.71
N ARG A 85 3.15 -2.80 -20.03
CA ARG A 85 2.06 -2.51 -20.95
C ARG A 85 1.04 -3.64 -20.88
N ASP A 86 -0.22 -3.29 -20.66
CA ASP A 86 -1.37 -4.22 -20.71
C ASP A 86 -1.63 -4.70 -22.15
#